data_AF-A0A350CTU6-F1
#
_entry.id   AF-A0A350CTU6-F1
#
_cell.length_a   1.000
_cell.length_b   1.000
_cell.length_c   1.000
_cell.angle_alpha   90.00
_cell.angle_beta   90.00
_cell.angle_gamma   90.00
#
_symmetry.space_group_name_H-M   'P 1'
#
loop_
_entity.id
_entity.type
_entity.pdbx_description
1 polymer ?
#
loop_
_entity_poly.entity_id
_entity_poly.type
_entity_poly.pdbx_seq_one_letter_code
_entity_poly.pdbx_strand_id
1 'polypeptide(L)' 'MKIMLDPADVEFSAIRAQGPGGQNVNKVSCAVHARFDVHASSLPEAVKDRLLAARDSRITQ' A
#
# COMPACT_ATOMS: atom_id res chain seq x y z
N MET A 1 -4.94 0.49 -23.14
CA MET A 1 -4.65 1.69 -22.33
C MET A 1 -3.63 1.30 -21.28
N LYS A 2 -2.45 1.93 -21.27
CA LYS A 2 -1.37 1.59 -20.34
C LYS A 2 -1.49 2.52 -19.13
N ILE A 3 -1.66 1.97 -17.95
CA ILE A 3 -1.63 2.72 -16.69
C ILE A 3 -0.20 2.61 -16.17
N MET A 4 0.44 3.75 -15.94
CA MET A 4 1.77 3.82 -15.31
C MET A 4 1.58 4.39 -13.92
N LEU A 5 2.27 3.78 -12.94
CA LEU A 5 2.32 4.26 -11.57
C LEU A 5 3.72 4.83 -11.35
N ASP A 6 3.82 6.06 -10.84
CA ASP A 6 5.10 6.57 -10.38
C ASP A 6 5.44 5.88 -9.04
N PRO A 7 6.64 5.27 -8.89
CA PRO A 7 7.07 4.75 -7.60
C PRO A 7 7.05 5.79 -6.48
N ALA A 8 7.19 7.09 -6.80
CA ALA A 8 7.10 8.18 -5.83
C ALA A 8 5.69 8.38 -5.25
N ASP A 9 4.64 7.90 -5.94
CA ASP A 9 3.26 7.95 -5.44
C ASP A 9 2.99 6.87 -4.35
N VAL A 10 3.95 5.95 -4.13
CA VAL A 10 3.84 4.87 -3.13
C VAL A 10 4.84 5.08 -2.00
N GLU A 11 4.32 5.23 -0.79
CA GLU A 11 5.13 5.29 0.42
C GLU A 11 5.34 3.88 0.98
N PHE A 12 6.59 3.51 1.25
CA PHE A 12 6.95 2.23 1.86
C PHE A 12 7.52 2.45 3.26
N SER A 13 6.97 1.78 4.26
CA SER A 13 7.47 1.79 5.63
C SER A 13 7.82 0.37 6.08
N ALA A 14 9.03 0.18 6.58
CA ALA A 14 9.42 -1.08 7.21
C ALA A 14 8.69 -1.21 8.55
N ILE A 15 8.00 -2.33 8.76
CA ILE A 15 7.30 -2.63 10.00
C ILE A 15 7.92 -3.86 10.66
N ARG A 16 7.87 -3.90 12.00
CA ARG A 16 8.19 -5.13 12.73
C ARG A 16 7.05 -6.11 12.53
N ALA A 17 7.39 -7.34 12.15
CA ALA A 17 6.41 -8.42 12.11
C ALA A 17 5.88 -8.66 13.54
N GLN A 18 4.58 -8.53 13.76
CA GLN A 18 3.94 -8.97 15.00
C GLN A 18 3.57 -10.44 14.87
N GLY A 19 4.10 -11.28 15.75
CA GLY A 19 3.76 -12.70 15.88
C GLY A 19 4.13 -13.22 17.27
N PRO A 20 3.49 -14.29 17.77
CA PRO A 20 3.86 -14.92 19.04
C PRO A 20 5.35 -15.29 18.95
N GLY A 21 6.15 -14.77 19.89
CA GLY A 21 7.61 -14.75 19.80
C GLY A 21 8.25 -16.12 19.65
N GLY A 22 8.42 -16.57 18.40
CA GLY A 22 9.35 -17.61 17.99
C GLY A 22 10.66 -17.00 17.48
N GLN A 23 11.73 -17.79 17.46
CA GLN A 23 13.13 -17.38 17.18
C GLN A 23 13.38 -16.47 15.95
N ASN A 24 12.42 -16.31 15.04
CA ASN A 24 12.54 -15.47 13.84
C ASN A 24 11.86 -14.08 13.94
N VAL A 25 11.02 -13.83 14.96
CA VAL A 25 10.23 -12.58 15.09
C VAL A 25 11.09 -11.39 15.57
N ASN A 26 12.15 -11.64 16.33
CA ASN A 26 12.98 -10.58 16.92
C ASN A 26 14.19 -10.17 16.06
N LYS A 27 14.45 -10.84 14.94
CA LYS A 27 15.75 -10.72 14.24
C LYS A 27 15.70 -9.91 12.94
N VAL A 28 14.55 -9.78 12.29
CA VAL A 28 14.50 -9.11 10.99
C VAL A 28 13.14 -8.43 10.77
N SER A 29 13.17 -7.12 10.58
CA SER A 29 12.03 -6.33 10.11
C SER A 29 11.79 -6.64 8.63
N CYS A 30 11.26 -7.81 8.31
CA CYS A 30 11.01 -8.24 6.92
C CYS A 30 9.64 -7.82 6.38
N ALA A 31 8.78 -7.23 7.21
CA ALA A 31 7.46 -6.78 6.79
C ALA A 31 7.53 -5.33 6.29
N VAL A 32 6.85 -5.05 5.18
CA VAL A 32 6.78 -3.72 4.56
C VAL A 32 5.31 -3.36 4.44
N HIS A 33 4.95 -2.17 4.92
CA HIS A 33 3.66 -1.55 4.66
C HIS A 33 3.82 -0.62 3.45
N ALA A 34 2.96 -0.79 2.45
CA ALA A 34 2.87 0.11 1.31
C ALA A 34 1.59 0.94 1.44
N ARG A 35 1.72 2.26 1.35
CA ARG A 35 0.61 3.21 1.33
C ARG A 35 0.61 3.93 -0.01
N PHE A 36 -0.54 3.99 -0.65
CA PHE A 36 -0.73 4.67 -1.93
C PHE A 36 -1.90 5.63 -1.80
N ASP A 37 -1.65 6.93 -2.02
CA ASP A 37 -2.69 7.94 -1.99
C ASP A 37 -3.37 8.05 -3.36
N VAL A 38 -4.55 7.45 -3.49
CA VAL A 38 -5.31 7.44 -4.74
C VAL A 38 -5.68 8.87 -5.16
N HIS A 39 -5.99 9.77 -4.23
CA HIS A 39 -6.39 11.14 -4.54
C HIS A 39 -5.21 11.98 -5.04
N ALA A 40 -4.07 11.90 -4.36
CA ALA A 40 -2.86 12.63 -4.72
C ALA A 40 -2.12 12.04 -5.94
N SER A 41 -2.40 10.79 -6.30
CA SER A 41 -1.70 10.10 -7.41
C SER A 41 -1.88 10.75 -8.78
N SER A 42 -0.95 10.43 -9.68
CA SER A 42 -0.96 10.82 -11.09
C SER A 42 -1.97 10.03 -11.97
N LEU A 43 -2.83 9.21 -11.35
CA LEU A 43 -3.79 8.36 -12.08
C LEU A 43 -4.90 9.18 -12.78
N PRO A 44 -5.45 8.68 -13.91
CA PRO A 44 -6.65 9.27 -14.51
C PRO A 44 -7.85 9.21 -13.56
N GLU A 45 -8.72 10.23 -13.57
CA GLU A 45 -9.92 10.30 -12.72
C GLU A 45 -10.80 9.04 -12.80
N ALA A 46 -11.04 8.54 -14.02
CA ALA A 46 -11.83 7.31 -14.20
C ALA A 46 -11.24 6.08 -13.51
N VAL A 47 -9.92 6.04 -13.27
CA VAL A 47 -9.26 4.97 -12.53
C VAL A 47 -9.36 5.22 -11.02
N LYS A 48 -9.20 6.48 -10.58
CA LYS A 48 -9.37 6.89 -9.18
C LYS A 48 -10.78 6.56 -8.69
N ASP A 49 -11.80 6.94 -9.46
CA ASP A 49 -13.21 6.68 -9.11
C ASP A 49 -13.50 5.18 -8.99
N ARG A 50 -12.95 4.38 -9.91
CA ARG A 50 -13.11 2.92 -9.87
C ARG A 50 -12.40 2.28 -8.69
N LEU A 51 -11.22 2.80 -8.31
CA LEU A 51 -10.50 2.36 -7.12
C LEU A 51 -11.29 2.72 -5.86
N LEU A 52 -11.73 3.97 -5.72
CA LEU A 52 -12.49 4.43 -4.55
C LEU A 52 -13.86 3.76 -4.41
N ALA A 53 -14.49 3.38 -5.53
CA ALA A 53 -15.72 2.60 -5.54
C ALA A 53 -15.52 1.10 -5.25
N ALA A 54 -14.27 0.61 -5.26
CA ALA A 54 -13.99 -0.79 -4.98
C ALA A 54 -14.22 -1.08 -3.49
N ARG A 55 -14.99 -2.13 -3.20
CA ARG A 55 -15.24 -2.59 -1.82
C ARG A 55 -14.10 -3.48 -1.34
N ASP A 56 -12.89 -2.94 -1.29
CA ASP A 56 -11.72 -3.62 -0.74
C ASP A 56 -11.42 -3.08 0.66
N SER A 57 -11.19 -3.98 1.62
CA SER A 57 -10.90 -3.62 3.01
C SER A 57 -9.56 -2.89 3.20
N ARG A 58 -8.70 -2.88 2.18
CA ARG A 58 -7.42 -2.16 2.19
C ARG A 58 -7.56 -0.70 1.74
N ILE A 59 -8.72 -0.31 1.20
CA ILE A 59 -8.98 1.05 0.75
C ILE A 59 -9.59 1.81 1.93
N THR A 60 -8.89 2.85 2.34
CA THR A 60 -9.33 3.77 3.39
C THR A 60 -9.95 5.00 2.76
N GLN A 61 -11.08 5.47 3.32
CA GLN A 61 -11.67 6.77 3.00
C GLN A 61 -10.97 7.91 3.72
#